data_AF-A0A2T9X657-F1
#
_entry.id   AF-A0A2T9X657-F1
#
_cell.length_a   1.000
_cell.length_b   1.000
_cell.length_c   1.000
_cell.angle_alpha   90.00
_cell.angle_beta   90.00
_cell.angle_gamma   90.00
#
_symmetry.space_group_name_H-M   'P 1'
#
loop_
_entity.id
_entity.type
_entity.pdbx_description
1 polymer ?
#
loop_
_entity_poly.entity_id
_entity_poly.type
_entity_poly.pdbx_seq_one_letter_code
_entity_poly.pdbx_strand_id
1 'polypeptide(L)'
;MDKLKLKDLKSPKQEIRQKAWEEVINIIKSGYYSNLLENRGFFRSLLWFPLQGVRDDAWNHLEVYKMLTIEGIERTLVANSDKIKISAWEHVEELLKYELVPKDIIISSRYSFWRLLRSYYPTIRKKAWKLFPKLVELGIIQP
;
A
#
# COMPACT_ATOMS: atom_id res chain seq x y z
N MET A 1 0.59 -27.59 11.59
CA MET A 1 0.68 -26.21 11.05
C MET A 1 -0.57 -25.98 10.24
N ASP A 2 -1.42 -25.05 10.69
CA ASP A 2 -2.55 -24.63 9.86
C ASP A 2 -2.01 -24.03 8.56
N LYS A 3 -2.54 -24.50 7.44
CA LYS A 3 -2.15 -24.03 6.12
C LYS A 3 -2.67 -22.61 5.97
N LEU A 4 -1.78 -21.62 5.77
CA LEU A 4 -2.15 -20.22 5.55
C LEU A 4 -3.32 -20.13 4.57
N LYS A 5 -4.43 -19.54 5.04
CA LYS A 5 -5.58 -19.22 4.21
C LYS A 5 -5.44 -17.76 3.79
N LEU A 6 -4.89 -17.51 2.60
CA LEU A 6 -4.67 -16.13 2.11
C LEU A 6 -5.90 -15.23 2.23
N LYS A 7 -7.11 -15.78 2.05
CA LYS A 7 -8.37 -15.05 2.24
C LYS A 7 -8.54 -14.41 3.63
N ASP A 8 -7.88 -14.93 4.65
CA ASP A 8 -7.96 -14.44 6.03
C ASP A 8 -7.28 -13.07 6.15
N LEU A 9 -6.34 -12.72 5.25
CA LEU A 9 -5.78 -11.36 5.10
C LEU A 9 -6.83 -10.33 4.66
N LYS A 10 -8.00 -10.76 4.17
CA LYS A 10 -9.15 -9.90 3.81
C LYS A 10 -10.25 -9.90 4.88
N SER A 11 -10.03 -10.57 6.02
CA SER A 11 -11.05 -10.74 7.06
C SER A 11 -11.51 -9.39 7.63
N PRO A 12 -12.81 -9.18 7.89
CA PRO A 12 -13.26 -7.99 8.61
C PRO A 12 -12.74 -7.94 10.05
N LYS A 13 -12.41 -9.09 10.65
CA LYS A 13 -11.88 -9.18 12.02
C LYS A 13 -10.37 -8.94 12.01
N GLN A 14 -9.91 -7.92 12.72
CA GLN A 14 -8.50 -7.55 12.79
C GLN A 14 -7.62 -8.69 13.33
N GLU A 15 -8.06 -9.38 14.39
CA GLU A 15 -7.32 -10.50 14.98
C GLU A 15 -7.03 -11.63 13.99
N ILE A 16 -7.97 -11.89 13.06
CA ILE A 16 -7.78 -12.89 12.01
C ILE A 16 -6.72 -12.41 11.00
N ARG A 17 -6.76 -11.13 10.62
CA ARG A 17 -5.76 -10.55 9.71
C ARG A 17 -4.37 -10.53 10.33
N GLN A 18 -4.25 -10.19 11.62
CA GLN A 18 -2.98 -10.19 12.34
C GLN A 18 -2.35 -11.58 12.34
N LYS A 19 -3.09 -12.62 12.74
CA LYS A 19 -2.62 -14.01 12.68
C LYS A 19 -2.21 -14.42 11.26
N ALA A 20 -2.99 -14.03 10.25
CA ALA A 20 -2.66 -14.33 8.86
C ALA A 20 -1.37 -13.63 8.39
N TRP A 21 -1.11 -12.39 8.79
CA TRP A 21 0.15 -11.69 8.49
C TRP A 21 1.34 -12.30 9.24
N GLU A 22 1.18 -12.70 10.50
CA GLU A 22 2.22 -13.43 11.25
C GLU A 22 2.59 -14.75 10.55
N GLU A 23 1.61 -15.49 10.06
CA GLU A 23 1.83 -16.71 9.26
C GLU A 23 2.59 -16.42 7.95
N VAL A 24 2.22 -15.36 7.22
CA VAL A 24 2.93 -14.91 6.01
C VAL A 24 4.40 -14.65 6.33
N ILE A 25 4.68 -13.90 7.40
CA ILE A 25 6.05 -13.58 7.83
C ILE A 25 6.81 -14.85 8.21
N ASN A 26 6.18 -15.78 8.92
CA ASN A 26 6.80 -17.05 9.30
C ASN A 26 7.12 -17.93 8.06
N ILE A 27 6.24 -17.95 7.07
CA ILE A 27 6.48 -18.66 5.80
C ILE A 27 7.68 -18.06 5.07
N ILE A 28 7.78 -16.73 4.99
CA ILE A 28 8.92 -16.07 4.35
C ILE A 28 10.22 -16.39 5.09
N LYS A 29 10.21 -16.30 6.43
CA LYS A 29 11.37 -16.64 7.28
C LYS A 29 11.81 -18.10 7.14
N SER A 30 10.90 -19.01 6.79
CA SER A 30 11.25 -20.43 6.56
C SER A 30 12.07 -20.65 5.29
N GLY A 31 12.08 -19.69 4.35
CA GLY A 31 12.73 -19.82 3.04
C GLY A 31 11.91 -20.57 1.98
N TYR A 32 10.81 -21.24 2.36
CA TYR A 32 9.96 -22.02 1.44
C TYR A 32 8.62 -21.31 1.18
N TYR A 33 8.66 -20.24 0.37
CA TYR A 33 7.51 -19.36 0.13
C TYR A 33 7.08 -19.25 -1.35
N SER A 34 7.34 -20.28 -2.15
CA SER A 34 6.93 -20.34 -3.57
C SER A 34 5.42 -20.10 -3.75
N ASN A 35 4.60 -20.63 -2.85
CA ASN A 35 3.15 -20.40 -2.84
C ASN A 35 2.79 -18.91 -2.70
N LEU A 36 3.58 -18.10 -1.97
CA LEU A 36 3.34 -16.66 -1.86
C LEU A 36 3.75 -15.94 -3.15
N LEU A 37 4.83 -16.37 -3.80
CA LEU A 37 5.30 -15.82 -5.09
C LEU A 37 4.28 -16.06 -6.22
N GLU A 38 3.60 -17.20 -6.22
CA GLU A 38 2.49 -17.49 -7.14
C GLU A 38 1.27 -16.58 -6.90
N ASN A 39 1.13 -16.05 -5.68
CA ASN A 39 0.01 -15.24 -5.24
C ASN A 39 0.34 -13.73 -5.12
N ARG A 40 1.39 -13.23 -5.79
CA ARG A 40 1.77 -11.79 -5.78
C ARG A 40 0.61 -10.87 -6.15
N GLY A 41 -0.21 -11.28 -7.12
CA GLY A 41 -1.42 -10.55 -7.51
C GLY A 41 -2.44 -10.41 -6.37
N PHE A 42 -2.55 -11.42 -5.51
CA PHE A 42 -3.41 -11.38 -4.32
C PHE A 42 -2.91 -10.34 -3.32
N PHE A 43 -1.63 -10.35 -2.95
CA PHE A 43 -1.05 -9.38 -2.02
C PHE A 43 -1.22 -7.96 -2.55
N ARG A 44 -0.87 -7.72 -3.81
CA ARG A 44 -1.10 -6.44 -4.47
C ARG A 44 -2.54 -5.96 -4.37
N SER A 45 -3.51 -6.88 -4.49
CA SER A 45 -4.94 -6.55 -4.37
C SER A 45 -5.34 -6.02 -2.98
N LEU A 46 -4.54 -6.28 -1.93
CA LEU A 46 -4.81 -5.81 -0.57
C LEU A 46 -4.62 -4.29 -0.46
N LEU A 47 -3.67 -3.70 -1.20
CA LEU A 47 -3.39 -2.25 -1.19
C LEU A 47 -4.57 -1.39 -1.69
N TRP A 48 -5.49 -1.98 -2.45
CA TRP A 48 -6.70 -1.32 -2.94
C TRP A 48 -7.98 -2.05 -2.53
N PHE A 49 -7.91 -2.86 -1.48
CA PHE A 49 -9.09 -3.55 -0.97
C PHE A 49 -10.13 -2.56 -0.40
N PRO A 50 -11.45 -2.80 -0.52
CA PRO A 50 -12.47 -1.85 -0.05
C PRO A 50 -12.40 -1.55 1.46
N LEU A 51 -12.16 -2.58 2.28
CA LEU A 51 -12.04 -2.42 3.73
C LEU A 51 -10.73 -1.71 4.08
N GLN A 52 -10.82 -0.58 4.77
CA GLN A 52 -9.65 0.22 5.14
C GLN A 52 -8.65 -0.57 5.98
N GLY A 53 -9.09 -1.31 6.99
CA GLY A 53 -8.18 -2.10 7.84
C GLY A 53 -7.35 -3.13 7.07
N VAL A 54 -7.84 -3.67 5.95
CA VAL A 54 -7.04 -4.56 5.09
C VAL A 54 -5.96 -3.77 4.34
N ARG A 55 -6.29 -2.57 3.86
CA ARG A 55 -5.30 -1.70 3.21
C ARG A 55 -4.25 -1.25 4.22
N ASP A 56 -4.67 -0.82 5.41
CA ASP A 56 -3.77 -0.36 6.47
C ASP A 56 -2.80 -1.49 6.84
N ASP A 57 -3.29 -2.72 7.04
CA ASP A 57 -2.41 -3.87 7.29
C ASP A 57 -1.47 -4.15 6.10
N ALA A 58 -1.94 -4.03 4.85
CA ALA A 58 -1.11 -4.19 3.67
C ALA A 58 0.02 -3.16 3.56
N TRP A 59 -0.27 -1.88 3.84
CA TRP A 59 0.72 -0.81 3.86
C TRP A 59 1.70 -0.94 5.03
N ASN A 60 1.27 -1.51 6.16
CA ASN A 60 2.14 -1.77 7.30
C ASN A 60 3.13 -2.93 7.07
N HIS A 61 2.96 -3.72 6.01
CA HIS A 61 3.80 -4.89 5.70
C HIS A 61 4.52 -4.76 4.35
N LEU A 62 4.90 -3.56 3.93
CA LEU A 62 5.58 -3.33 2.63
C LEU A 62 6.91 -4.07 2.47
N GLU A 63 7.55 -4.49 3.56
CA GLU A 63 8.70 -5.39 3.53
C GLU A 63 8.36 -6.74 2.88
N VAL A 64 7.14 -7.26 3.09
CA VAL A 64 6.65 -8.46 2.41
C VAL A 64 6.53 -8.22 0.91
N TYR A 65 6.10 -7.03 0.49
CA TYR A 65 5.99 -6.68 -0.92
C TYR A 65 7.35 -6.62 -1.60
N LYS A 66 8.37 -6.12 -0.90
CA LYS A 66 9.75 -6.10 -1.38
C LYS A 66 10.30 -7.52 -1.51
N MET A 67 10.13 -8.35 -0.47
CA MET A 67 10.58 -9.74 -0.47
C MET A 67 9.92 -10.58 -1.56
N LEU A 68 8.64 -10.36 -1.80
CA LEU A 68 7.88 -11.03 -2.86
C LEU A 68 8.02 -10.35 -4.22
N THR A 69 8.82 -9.28 -4.38
CA THR A 69 8.98 -8.57 -5.66
C THR A 69 7.64 -8.22 -6.32
N ILE A 70 6.75 -7.60 -5.54
CA ILE A 70 5.41 -7.23 -6.02
C ILE A 70 5.51 -5.96 -6.86
N GLU A 71 5.16 -6.09 -8.14
CA GLU A 71 5.14 -4.99 -9.10
C GLU A 71 3.75 -4.36 -9.23
N GLY A 72 3.66 -3.19 -9.88
CA GLY A 72 2.37 -2.58 -10.19
C GLY A 72 1.72 -1.86 -9.00
N ILE A 73 2.50 -1.56 -7.96
CA ILE A 73 2.07 -0.85 -6.75
C ILE A 73 1.78 0.63 -7.07
N GLU A 74 2.51 1.22 -8.00
CA GLU A 74 2.37 2.61 -8.47
C GLU A 74 0.95 2.93 -8.99
N ARG A 75 0.20 1.92 -9.43
CA ARG A 75 -1.21 2.06 -9.84
C ARG A 75 -2.11 2.58 -8.72
N THR A 76 -1.73 2.35 -7.46
CA THR A 76 -2.45 2.89 -6.30
C THR A 76 -2.38 4.42 -6.24
N LEU A 77 -1.26 5.02 -6.66
CA LEU A 77 -1.05 6.47 -6.67
C LEU A 77 -1.97 7.19 -7.65
N VAL A 78 -2.44 6.50 -8.70
CA VAL A 78 -3.31 7.05 -9.75
C VAL A 78 -4.72 6.46 -9.75
N ALA A 79 -5.09 5.73 -8.70
CA ALA A 79 -6.39 5.06 -8.60
C ALA A 79 -7.56 6.04 -8.73
N ASN A 80 -8.68 5.60 -9.32
CA ASN A 80 -9.87 6.45 -9.46
C ASN A 80 -10.51 6.80 -8.10
N SER A 81 -10.45 5.88 -7.13
CA SER A 81 -10.96 6.10 -5.78
C SER A 81 -10.02 6.99 -4.99
N ASP A 82 -10.52 8.15 -4.56
CA ASP A 82 -9.78 9.07 -3.70
C ASP A 82 -9.34 8.43 -2.37
N LYS A 83 -10.10 7.46 -1.85
CA LYS A 83 -9.73 6.70 -0.63
C LYS A 83 -8.52 5.81 -0.85
N ILE A 84 -8.43 5.14 -2.00
CA ILE A 84 -7.27 4.30 -2.35
C ILE A 84 -6.08 5.20 -2.65
N LYS A 85 -6.31 6.25 -3.43
CA LYS A 85 -5.28 7.20 -3.85
C LYS A 85 -4.62 7.87 -2.65
N ILE A 86 -5.39 8.47 -1.73
CA ILE A 86 -4.80 9.12 -0.54
C ILE A 86 -4.02 8.12 0.32
N SER A 87 -4.52 6.89 0.45
CA SER A 87 -3.85 5.83 1.22
C SER A 87 -2.49 5.50 0.64
N ALA A 88 -2.33 5.51 -0.68
CA ALA A 88 -1.03 5.34 -1.33
C ALA A 88 -0.11 6.53 -1.13
N TRP A 89 -0.63 7.75 -1.28
CA TRP A 89 0.15 8.97 -1.07
C TRP A 89 0.66 9.11 0.38
N GLU A 90 -0.15 8.68 1.35
CA GLU A 90 0.25 8.63 2.78
C GLU A 90 1.45 7.70 3.04
N HIS A 91 1.77 6.76 2.14
CA HIS A 91 2.86 5.79 2.28
C HIS A 91 4.00 5.98 1.26
N VAL A 92 4.11 7.16 0.66
CA VAL A 92 5.12 7.43 -0.39
C VAL A 92 6.55 7.36 0.14
N GLU A 93 6.79 7.74 1.39
CA GLU A 93 8.11 7.64 2.02
C GLU A 93 8.52 6.17 2.17
N GLU A 94 7.60 5.30 2.54
CA GLU A 94 7.81 3.85 2.66
C GLU A 94 8.01 3.21 1.28
N LEU A 95 7.25 3.63 0.26
CA LEU A 95 7.46 3.18 -1.12
C LEU A 95 8.88 3.47 -1.61
N LEU A 96 9.42 4.64 -1.26
CA LEU A 96 10.81 5.01 -1.56
C LEU A 96 11.80 4.22 -0.71
N LYS A 97 11.57 4.12 0.60
CA LYS A 97 12.42 3.40 1.55
C LYS A 97 12.62 1.94 1.17
N TYR A 98 11.56 1.26 0.75
CA TYR A 98 11.62 -0.14 0.30
C TYR A 98 11.95 -0.27 -1.19
N GLU A 99 12.16 0.83 -1.90
CA GLU A 99 12.40 0.88 -3.35
C GLU A 99 11.34 0.07 -4.13
N LEU A 100 10.09 0.18 -3.71
CA LEU A 100 8.96 -0.50 -4.35
C LEU A 100 8.47 0.25 -5.59
N VAL A 101 8.65 1.57 -5.59
CA VAL A 101 8.31 2.43 -6.72
C VAL A 101 9.45 3.44 -6.91
N PRO A 102 10.03 3.53 -8.11
CA PRO A 102 11.04 4.54 -8.44
C PRO A 102 10.52 5.98 -8.23
N LYS A 103 11.39 6.88 -7.73
CA LYS A 103 11.00 8.26 -7.39
C LYS A 103 10.44 9.03 -8.59
N ASP A 104 11.01 8.84 -9.77
CA ASP A 104 10.56 9.44 -11.03
C ASP A 104 9.12 9.04 -11.39
N ILE A 105 8.74 7.78 -11.16
CA ILE A 105 7.36 7.30 -11.36
C ILE A 105 6.39 7.95 -10.36
N ILE A 106 6.82 8.18 -9.12
CA ILE A 106 6.01 8.90 -8.13
C ILE A 106 5.83 10.37 -8.55
N ILE A 107 6.90 11.03 -9.00
CA ILE A 107 6.87 12.41 -9.50
C ILE A 107 5.97 12.52 -10.73
N SER A 108 6.05 11.60 -11.69
CA SER A 108 5.17 11.61 -12.87
C SER A 108 3.69 11.43 -12.49
N SER A 109 3.41 10.82 -11.34
CA SER A 109 2.06 10.61 -10.82
C SER A 109 1.49 11.82 -10.07
N ARG A 110 2.27 12.89 -9.81
CA ARG A 110 1.88 14.04 -8.95
C ARG A 110 0.53 14.69 -9.29
N TYR A 111 0.10 14.62 -10.56
CA TYR A 111 -1.22 15.13 -10.95
C TYR A 111 -2.39 14.45 -10.22
N SER A 112 -2.25 13.17 -9.90
CA SER A 112 -3.27 12.47 -9.12
C SER A 112 -3.37 13.03 -7.69
N PHE A 113 -2.25 13.42 -7.08
CA PHE A 113 -2.23 14.08 -5.78
C PHE A 113 -2.86 15.48 -5.84
N TRP A 114 -2.56 16.27 -6.87
CA TRP A 114 -3.18 17.59 -7.08
C TRP A 114 -4.72 17.53 -7.13
N ARG A 115 -5.29 16.40 -7.58
CA ARG A 115 -6.74 16.15 -7.52
C ARG A 115 -7.24 15.93 -6.09
N LEU A 116 -6.44 15.34 -5.19
CA LEU A 116 -6.81 15.12 -3.79
C LEU A 116 -6.91 16.43 -2.99
N LEU A 117 -6.08 17.43 -3.29
CA LEU A 117 -6.18 18.78 -2.70
C LEU A 117 -7.52 19.47 -3.03
N ARG A 118 -8.21 19.01 -4.08
CA ARG A 118 -9.52 19.47 -4.54
C ARG A 118 -10.59 18.39 -4.43
N SER A 119 -10.34 17.32 -3.66
CA SER A 119 -11.29 16.22 -3.47
C SER A 119 -12.62 16.76 -2.97
N TYR A 120 -13.71 16.20 -3.49
CA TYR A 120 -15.07 16.46 -3.00
C TYR A 120 -15.19 16.16 -1.50
N TYR A 121 -14.62 15.03 -1.06
CA TYR A 121 -14.64 14.60 0.33
C TYR A 121 -13.74 15.47 1.21
N PRO A 122 -14.27 16.20 2.21
CA PRO A 122 -13.50 17.10 3.05
C PRO A 122 -12.39 16.41 3.86
N THR A 123 -12.63 15.18 4.31
CA THR A 123 -11.66 14.39 5.08
C THR A 123 -10.42 14.05 4.26
N ILE A 124 -10.61 13.66 3.00
CA ILE A 124 -9.53 13.38 2.05
C ILE A 124 -8.76 14.66 1.74
N ARG A 125 -9.48 15.75 1.47
CA ARG A 125 -8.86 17.05 1.19
C ARG A 125 -8.00 17.53 2.35
N LYS A 126 -8.49 17.40 3.59
CA LYS A 126 -7.73 17.73 4.81
C LYS A 126 -6.46 16.87 4.93
N LYS A 127 -6.55 15.55 4.69
CA LYS A 127 -5.38 14.65 4.69
C LYS A 127 -4.36 15.05 3.63
N ALA A 128 -4.80 15.34 2.41
CA ALA A 128 -3.93 15.75 1.32
C ALA A 128 -3.18 17.06 1.65
N TRP A 129 -3.88 18.07 2.17
CA TRP A 129 -3.23 19.31 2.61
C TRP A 129 -2.25 19.10 3.77
N LYS A 130 -2.55 18.19 4.71
CA LYS A 130 -1.60 17.84 5.78
C LYS A 130 -0.34 17.15 5.24
N LEU A 131 -0.48 16.33 4.20
CA LEU A 131 0.62 15.59 3.58
C LEU A 131 1.46 16.45 2.64
N PHE A 132 0.88 17.52 2.07
CA PHE A 132 1.51 18.39 1.08
C PHE A 132 2.92 18.87 1.46
N PRO A 133 3.17 19.44 2.67
CA PRO A 133 4.50 19.93 3.03
C PRO A 133 5.57 18.84 3.00
N LYS A 134 5.23 17.64 3.49
CA LYS A 134 6.13 16.48 3.47
C LYS A 134 6.49 16.06 2.04
N LEU A 135 5.55 16.12 1.10
CA LEU A 135 5.83 15.80 -0.31
C LEU A 135 6.71 16.87 -0.99
N VAL A 136 6.64 18.12 -0.54
CA VAL A 136 7.57 19.19 -0.95
C VAL A 136 8.98 18.91 -0.41
N GLU A 137 9.10 18.58 0.88
CA GLU A 137 10.39 18.20 1.50
C GLU A 137 11.04 17.00 0.82
N LEU A 138 10.24 16.00 0.41
CA LEU A 138 10.72 14.84 -0.36
C LEU A 138 11.09 15.18 -1.81
N GLY A 139 10.81 16.40 -2.28
CA GLY A 139 11.04 16.84 -3.66
C GLY A 139 10.15 16.13 -4.68
N ILE A 140 8.99 15.63 -4.24
CA ILE A 140 8.00 14.95 -5.09
C ILE A 140 7.05 15.95 -5.70
N ILE A 141 6.72 16.97 -4.92
CA ILE A 141 5.88 18.09 -5.31
C ILE A 141 6.72 19.35 -5.26
N GLN A 142 6.49 20.22 -6.24
CA GLN A 142 7.02 21.58 -6.23
C GLN A 142 5.87 22.53 -5.84
N PRO A 143 6.13 23.55 -5.00
CA PRO A 143 5.15 24.56 -4.62
C PRO A 143 4.53 25.30 -5.80
#